data_AF-A0A1W6PR11-F1
#
_entry.id   AF-A0A1W6PR11-F1
#
_cell.length_a   1.000
_cell.length_b   1.000
_cell.length_c   1.000
_cell.angle_alpha   90.00
_cell.angle_beta   90.00
_cell.angle_gamma   90.00
#
_symmetry.space_group_name_H-M   'P 1'
#
loop_
_entity.id
_entity.type
_entity.pdbx_description
1 polymer ?
#
loop_
_entity_poly.entity_id
_entity_poly.type
_entity_poly.pdbx_seq_one_letter_code
_entity_poly.pdbx_strand_id
1 'polypeptide(L)'
;MEVILLERISKLGQMGETVKVRDGFARNYLLPLGKALRANAANKARFESERATLEARNLERKSEAQKVADVLDGKSFIVVRSAGETGQLYGSVAARDVVEVLAAEGFNIGRNQVHLNTPIKAIGLHKVELQLHAEVEINIELNVARSAEEAERQAKGEELTSVDAIYGVDEDALRPEDFFDPEADGLDEDEA
;
A
#
# COMPACT_ATOMS: atom_id res chain seq x y z
N MET A 1 -9.76 -31.21 -9.72
CA MET A 1 -10.75 -31.55 -8.68
C MET A 1 -11.90 -30.56 -8.75
N GLU A 2 -13.13 -31.03 -8.52
CA GLU A 2 -14.32 -30.18 -8.42
C GLU A 2 -14.66 -29.89 -6.96
N VAL A 3 -14.94 -28.63 -6.67
CA VAL A 3 -15.24 -28.13 -5.32
C VAL A 3 -16.43 -27.17 -5.35
N ILE A 4 -17.21 -27.17 -4.28
CA ILE A 4 -18.32 -26.25 -4.04
C ILE A 4 -17.82 -25.17 -3.10
N LEU A 5 -17.91 -23.90 -3.49
CA LEU A 5 -17.41 -22.78 -2.67
C LEU A 5 -18.36 -22.46 -1.51
N LEU A 6 -17.80 -22.33 -0.31
CA LEU A 6 -18.55 -21.92 0.89
C LEU A 6 -18.49 -20.42 1.13
N GLU A 7 -17.45 -19.77 0.62
CA GLU A 7 -17.29 -18.33 0.63
C GLU A 7 -16.95 -17.82 -0.77
N ARG A 8 -17.19 -16.54 -1.03
CA ARG A 8 -16.72 -15.89 -2.26
C ARG A 8 -15.20 -15.82 -2.24
N ILE A 9 -14.56 -16.23 -3.34
CA ILE A 9 -13.12 -16.13 -3.50
C ILE A 9 -12.82 -15.33 -4.76
N SER A 10 -12.03 -14.27 -4.60
CA SER A 10 -11.55 -13.44 -5.71
C SER A 10 -10.88 -14.31 -6.78
N LYS A 11 -11.28 -14.12 -8.05
CA LYS A 11 -10.82 -14.88 -9.23
C LYS A 11 -11.31 -16.33 -9.36
N LEU A 12 -12.12 -16.86 -8.43
CA LEU A 12 -12.61 -18.23 -8.50
C LEU A 12 -14.11 -18.34 -8.82
N GLY A 13 -14.95 -17.64 -8.06
CA GLY A 13 -16.40 -17.73 -8.21
C GLY A 13 -17.18 -17.24 -6.98
N GLN A 14 -18.50 -17.34 -7.06
CA GLN A 14 -19.41 -16.98 -5.97
C GLN A 14 -19.63 -18.15 -5.00
N MET A 15 -20.16 -17.83 -3.82
CA MET A 15 -20.59 -18.85 -2.85
C MET A 15 -21.65 -19.77 -3.47
N GLY A 16 -21.50 -21.07 -3.28
CA GLY A 16 -22.38 -22.12 -3.82
C GLY A 16 -22.05 -22.57 -5.24
N GLU A 17 -21.13 -21.89 -5.92
CA GLU A 17 -20.71 -22.28 -7.26
C GLU A 17 -19.82 -23.53 -7.21
N THR A 18 -20.03 -24.44 -8.16
CA THR A 18 -19.17 -25.61 -8.34
C THR A 18 -18.11 -25.27 -9.38
N VAL A 19 -16.85 -25.22 -8.93
CA VAL A 19 -15.72 -24.82 -9.77
C VAL A 19 -14.68 -25.92 -9.87
N LYS A 20 -14.03 -25.99 -11.03
CA LYS A 20 -12.94 -26.94 -11.29
C LYS A 20 -11.60 -26.27 -10.99
N VAL A 21 -10.89 -26.79 -10.00
CA VAL A 21 -9.58 -26.28 -9.57
C VAL A 21 -8.49 -27.34 -9.65
N ARG A 22 -7.22 -26.90 -9.59
CA ARG A 22 -6.07 -27.78 -9.44
C ARG A 22 -6.13 -28.53 -8.11
N ASP A 23 -5.81 -29.82 -8.12
CA ASP A 23 -5.90 -30.69 -6.94
C ASP A 23 -5.02 -30.22 -5.77
N GLY A 24 -3.84 -29.66 -6.07
CA GLY A 24 -2.98 -29.06 -5.04
C GLY A 24 -3.63 -27.87 -4.34
N PHE A 25 -4.31 -27.00 -5.10
CA PHE A 25 -4.98 -25.82 -4.56
C PHE A 25 -6.18 -26.20 -3.68
N ALA A 26 -6.99 -27.19 -4.11
CA ALA A 26 -8.07 -27.71 -3.28
C ALA A 26 -7.55 -28.32 -1.98
N ARG A 27 -6.55 -29.21 -2.05
CA ARG A 27 -6.06 -29.96 -0.89
C ARG A 27 -5.26 -29.13 0.11
N ASN A 28 -4.49 -28.14 -0.35
CA ASN A 28 -3.58 -27.39 0.53
C ASN A 28 -4.18 -26.07 1.03
N TYR A 29 -5.14 -25.50 0.30
CA TYR A 29 -5.68 -24.17 0.61
C TYR A 29 -7.19 -24.20 0.88
N LEU A 30 -8.00 -24.66 -0.08
CA LEU A 30 -9.46 -24.50 0.03
C LEU A 30 -10.11 -25.41 1.08
N LEU A 31 -9.76 -26.70 1.09
CA LEU A 31 -10.35 -27.69 2.00
C LEU A 31 -9.89 -27.50 3.45
N PRO A 32 -8.58 -27.31 3.76
CA PRO A 32 -8.12 -27.15 5.14
C PRO A 32 -8.61 -25.87 5.80
N LEU A 33 -8.78 -24.79 5.02
CA LEU A 33 -9.29 -23.51 5.53
C LEU A 33 -10.83 -23.46 5.56
N GLY A 34 -11.51 -24.54 5.17
CA GLY A 34 -12.98 -24.59 5.17
C GLY A 34 -13.63 -23.62 4.18
N LYS A 35 -12.93 -23.23 3.11
CA LYS A 35 -13.42 -22.29 2.09
C LYS A 35 -14.24 -22.97 1.00
N ALA A 36 -14.09 -24.28 0.86
CA ALA A 36 -14.82 -25.07 -0.11
C ALA A 36 -15.06 -26.50 0.43
N LEU A 37 -16.05 -27.18 -0.14
CA LEU A 37 -16.29 -28.60 0.04
C LEU A 37 -15.99 -29.36 -1.25
N ARG A 38 -15.65 -30.65 -1.15
CA ARG A 38 -15.55 -31.51 -2.34
C ARG A 38 -16.94 -31.63 -2.98
N ALA A 39 -17.02 -31.52 -4.30
CA ALA A 39 -18.27 -31.69 -5.03
C ALA A 39 -18.73 -33.16 -4.98
N ASN A 40 -19.63 -33.48 -4.04
CA ASN A 40 -20.34 -34.76 -3.98
C ASN A 40 -21.80 -34.50 -3.57
N ALA A 41 -22.69 -35.47 -3.79
CA ALA A 41 -24.13 -35.31 -3.53
C ALA A 41 -24.42 -34.98 -2.05
N ALA A 42 -23.69 -35.61 -1.12
CA ALA A 42 -23.85 -35.39 0.31
C ALA A 42 -23.49 -33.95 0.72
N ASN A 43 -22.36 -33.42 0.26
CA ASN A 43 -21.92 -32.06 0.56
C ASN A 43 -22.79 -31.01 -0.11
N LYS A 44 -23.38 -31.32 -1.28
CA LYS A 44 -24.35 -30.42 -1.92
C LYS A 44 -25.60 -30.25 -1.06
N ALA A 45 -26.17 -31.35 -0.56
CA ALA A 45 -27.30 -31.30 0.37
C ALA A 45 -26.96 -30.58 1.68
N ARG A 46 -25.75 -30.80 2.21
CA ARG A 46 -25.25 -30.06 3.38
C ARG A 46 -25.14 -28.56 3.11
N PHE A 47 -24.58 -28.18 1.96
CA PHE A 47 -24.48 -26.78 1.58
C PHE A 47 -25.86 -26.12 1.50
N GLU A 48 -26.84 -26.78 0.89
CA GLU A 48 -28.21 -26.26 0.81
C GLU A 48 -28.83 -26.04 2.20
N SER A 49 -28.59 -26.94 3.16
CA SER A 49 -29.05 -26.75 4.55
C SER A 49 -28.33 -25.63 5.29
N GLU A 50 -27.04 -25.42 5.02
CA GLU A 50 -26.21 -24.43 5.71
C GLU A 50 -26.20 -23.07 5.00
N ARG A 51 -26.80 -22.99 3.79
CA ARG A 51 -26.75 -21.84 2.89
C ARG A 51 -27.21 -20.55 3.56
N ALA A 52 -28.38 -20.57 4.20
CA ALA A 52 -28.95 -19.38 4.84
C ALA A 52 -28.03 -18.86 5.95
N THR A 53 -27.44 -19.75 6.75
CA THR A 53 -26.50 -19.40 7.82
C THR A 53 -25.20 -18.82 7.27
N LEU A 54 -24.68 -19.39 6.18
CA LEU A 54 -23.46 -18.94 5.53
C LEU A 54 -23.66 -17.58 4.84
N GLU A 55 -24.81 -17.36 4.19
CA GLU A 55 -25.17 -16.06 3.60
C GLU A 55 -25.32 -14.98 4.67
N ALA A 56 -26.01 -15.26 5.77
CA ALA A 56 -26.13 -14.33 6.89
C ALA A 56 -24.77 -13.93 7.47
N ARG A 57 -23.89 -14.91 7.73
CA ARG A 57 -22.53 -14.66 8.23
C ARG A 57 -21.68 -13.88 7.23
N ASN A 58 -21.84 -14.14 5.93
CA ASN A 58 -21.12 -13.40 4.89
C ASN A 58 -21.58 -11.92 4.87
N LEU A 59 -22.88 -11.69 4.96
CA LEU A 59 -23.45 -10.34 5.00
C LEU A 59 -22.99 -9.56 6.24
N GLU A 60 -22.96 -10.20 7.41
CA GLU A 60 -22.44 -9.59 8.65
C GLU A 60 -20.97 -9.16 8.46
N ARG A 61 -20.11 -10.08 8.01
CA ARG A 61 -18.69 -9.79 7.78
C ARG A 61 -18.47 -8.72 6.72
N LYS A 62 -19.26 -8.74 5.65
CA LYS A 62 -19.24 -7.70 4.62
C LYS A 62 -19.62 -6.34 5.23
N SER A 63 -20.64 -6.29 6.07
CA SER A 63 -21.07 -5.04 6.72
C SER A 63 -20.02 -4.50 7.69
N GLU A 64 -19.34 -5.37 8.44
CA GLU A 64 -18.23 -5.00 9.33
C GLU A 64 -17.04 -4.47 8.52
N ALA A 65 -16.67 -5.19 7.45
CA ALA A 65 -15.61 -4.77 6.55
C ALA A 65 -15.93 -3.43 5.87
N GLN A 66 -17.19 -3.19 5.50
CA GLN A 66 -17.62 -1.93 4.91
C GLN A 66 -17.50 -0.77 5.91
N LYS A 67 -17.90 -0.96 7.16
CA LYS A 67 -17.73 0.07 8.20
C LYS A 67 -16.27 0.45 8.40
N VAL A 68 -15.38 -0.55 8.38
CA VAL A 68 -13.93 -0.31 8.48
C VAL A 68 -13.42 0.38 7.20
N ALA A 69 -13.92 -0.04 6.03
CA ALA A 69 -13.59 0.58 4.74
C ALA A 69 -13.95 2.05 4.71
N ASP A 70 -15.18 2.42 5.10
CA ASP A 70 -15.67 3.81 5.09
C ASP A 70 -14.83 4.72 5.99
N VAL A 71 -14.21 4.18 7.04
CA VAL A 71 -13.34 4.92 7.96
C VAL A 71 -11.91 5.03 7.43
N LEU A 72 -11.43 4.03 6.68
CA LEU A 72 -10.07 4.00 6.15
C LEU A 72 -9.96 4.63 4.77
N ASP A 73 -11.05 4.71 4.02
CA ASP A 73 -11.08 5.25 2.67
C ASP A 73 -10.70 6.74 2.70
N GLY A 74 -9.67 7.09 1.92
CA GLY A 74 -9.12 8.44 1.87
C GLY A 74 -8.27 8.86 3.07
N LYS A 75 -7.98 7.97 4.03
CA LYS A 75 -6.99 8.27 5.07
C LYS A 75 -5.56 8.15 4.54
N SER A 76 -4.73 9.08 4.99
CA SER A 76 -3.29 9.06 4.76
C SER A 76 -2.56 8.64 6.04
N PHE A 77 -1.60 7.74 5.88
CA PHE A 77 -0.81 7.20 6.97
C PHE A 77 0.66 7.56 6.76
N ILE A 78 1.34 7.96 7.83
CA ILE A 78 2.75 8.36 7.76
C ILE A 78 3.64 7.22 8.22
N VAL A 79 4.64 6.88 7.40
CA VAL A 79 5.65 5.87 7.73
C VAL A 79 7.03 6.53 7.73
N VAL A 80 7.64 6.57 8.90
CA VAL A 80 8.98 7.15 9.07
C VAL A 80 10.06 6.08 8.90
N ARG A 81 10.90 6.23 7.88
CA ARG A 81 12.03 5.33 7.60
C ARG A 81 13.25 6.10 7.10
N SER A 82 14.44 5.63 7.47
CA SER A 82 15.69 6.21 6.99
C SER A 82 15.85 6.07 5.47
N ALA A 83 16.11 7.18 4.80
CA ALA A 83 16.34 7.24 3.36
C ALA A 83 17.62 8.04 3.05
N GLY A 84 18.26 7.72 1.93
CA GLY A 84 19.34 8.51 1.37
C GLY A 84 18.83 9.83 0.77
N GLU A 85 19.75 10.73 0.46
CA GLU A 85 19.44 12.06 -0.10
C GLU A 85 18.74 11.99 -1.46
N THR A 86 18.96 10.93 -2.23
CA THR A 86 18.30 10.68 -3.52
C THR A 86 16.87 10.16 -3.40
N GLY A 87 16.32 10.10 -2.19
CA GLY A 87 14.95 9.61 -1.92
C GLY A 87 14.80 8.09 -1.92
N GLN A 88 15.88 7.33 -2.06
CA GLN A 88 15.86 5.87 -1.91
C GLN A 88 15.96 5.49 -0.42
N LEU A 89 15.08 4.58 0.02
CA LEU A 89 15.10 4.03 1.36
C LEU A 89 16.30 3.09 1.53
N TYR A 90 16.95 3.14 2.69
CA TYR A 90 17.99 2.17 3.04
C TYR A 90 17.41 0.76 3.30
N GLY A 91 16.11 0.68 3.56
CA GLY A 91 15.35 -0.56 3.68
C GLY A 91 14.18 -0.62 2.70
N SER A 92 13.16 -1.40 3.06
CA SER A 92 11.91 -1.44 2.30
C SER A 92 10.72 -1.40 3.26
N VAL A 93 9.67 -0.68 2.88
CA VAL A 93 8.38 -0.77 3.56
C VAL A 93 7.61 -1.94 2.93
N ALA A 94 7.34 -2.95 3.74
CA ALA A 94 6.59 -4.14 3.35
C ALA A 94 5.18 -4.12 3.97
N ALA A 95 4.35 -5.10 3.60
CA ALA A 95 3.01 -5.26 4.16
C ALA A 95 2.99 -5.37 5.70
N ARG A 96 4.10 -5.80 6.33
CA ARG A 96 4.23 -5.86 7.79
C ARG A 96 4.22 -4.47 8.42
N ASP A 97 5.00 -3.55 7.88
CA ASP A 97 5.08 -2.17 8.35
C ASP A 97 3.72 -1.47 8.22
N VAL A 98 3.01 -1.72 7.10
CA VAL A 98 1.66 -1.17 6.88
C VAL A 98 0.68 -1.65 7.95
N VAL A 99 0.71 -2.94 8.30
CA VAL A 99 -0.13 -3.49 9.37
C VAL A 99 0.21 -2.88 10.73
N GLU A 100 1.49 -2.68 11.04
CA GLU A 100 1.90 -2.07 12.31
C GLU A 100 1.41 -0.63 12.45
N VAL A 101 1.49 0.15 11.37
CA VAL A 101 0.99 1.54 11.32
C VAL A 101 -0.52 1.58 11.48
N LEU A 102 -1.25 0.72 10.77
CA LEU A 102 -2.70 0.59 10.90
C LEU A 102 -3.12 0.14 12.31
N ALA A 103 -2.36 -0.77 12.91
CA ALA A 103 -2.61 -1.26 14.27
C ALA A 103 -2.38 -0.17 15.33
N ALA A 104 -1.40 0.73 15.12
CA ALA A 104 -1.17 1.88 15.99
C ALA A 104 -2.36 2.86 16.00
N GLU A 105 -3.08 2.96 14.88
CA GLU A 105 -4.32 3.74 14.79
C GLU A 105 -5.58 2.97 15.26
N GLY A 106 -5.42 1.73 15.72
CA GLY A 106 -6.51 0.91 16.25
C GLY A 106 -7.20 0.01 15.22
N PHE A 107 -6.70 -0.07 13.98
CA PHE A 107 -7.22 -0.97 12.95
C PHE A 107 -6.45 -2.29 12.94
N ASN A 108 -7.11 -3.37 13.37
CA ASN A 108 -6.51 -4.71 13.35
C ASN A 108 -6.71 -5.37 11.97
N ILE A 109 -5.76 -5.14 11.07
CA ILE A 109 -5.76 -5.69 9.71
C ILE A 109 -4.67 -6.78 9.59
N GLY A 110 -5.01 -7.91 8.98
CA GLY A 110 -4.08 -8.99 8.75
C GLY A 110 -3.15 -8.71 7.57
N ARG A 111 -1.90 -9.19 7.64
CA ARG A 111 -0.92 -9.06 6.53
C ARG A 111 -1.42 -9.57 5.17
N ASN A 112 -2.33 -10.55 5.17
CA ASN A 112 -2.85 -11.17 3.96
C ASN A 112 -3.91 -10.28 3.27
N GLN A 113 -4.40 -9.25 3.97
CA GLN A 113 -5.37 -8.28 3.46
C GLN A 113 -4.68 -7.07 2.81
N VAL A 114 -3.36 -6.91 3.01
CA VAL A 114 -2.58 -5.84 2.36
C VAL A 114 -2.10 -6.33 1.01
N HIS A 115 -2.59 -5.74 -0.08
CA HIS A 115 -2.16 -6.08 -1.42
C HIS A 115 -0.99 -5.18 -1.84
N LEU A 116 0.23 -5.69 -1.58
CA LEU A 116 1.48 -5.02 -1.96
C LEU A 116 2.30 -5.96 -2.84
N ASN A 117 2.31 -5.72 -4.15
CA ASN A 117 3.04 -6.56 -5.12
C ASN A 117 4.56 -6.40 -5.01
N THR A 118 5.02 -5.17 -4.78
CA THR A 118 6.44 -4.83 -4.64
C THR A 118 6.63 -4.01 -3.37
N PRO A 119 7.62 -4.33 -2.50
CA PRO A 119 7.95 -3.48 -1.36
C PRO A 119 8.31 -2.06 -1.80
N ILE A 120 7.90 -1.07 -1.02
CA ILE A 120 8.18 0.35 -1.32
C ILE A 120 9.63 0.65 -0.92
N LYS A 121 10.39 1.23 -1.84
CA LYS A 121 11.82 1.55 -1.68
C LYS A 121 12.15 3.04 -1.86
N ALA A 122 11.16 3.87 -2.12
CA ALA A 122 11.34 5.30 -2.30
C ALA A 122 10.45 6.08 -1.33
N ILE A 123 10.92 7.24 -0.90
CA ILE A 123 10.10 8.21 -0.16
C ILE A 123 9.01 8.79 -1.06
N GLY A 124 7.96 9.33 -0.46
CA GLY A 124 6.83 9.96 -1.13
C GLY A 124 5.49 9.27 -0.87
N LEU A 125 4.48 9.67 -1.65
CA LEU A 125 3.10 9.21 -1.53
C LEU A 125 2.88 7.96 -2.38
N HIS A 126 2.53 6.86 -1.72
CA HIS A 126 2.27 5.57 -2.36
C HIS A 126 0.83 5.12 -2.09
N LYS A 127 0.11 4.72 -3.13
CA LYS A 127 -1.22 4.14 -2.97
C LYS A 127 -1.11 2.64 -2.70
N VAL A 128 -1.68 2.19 -1.58
CA VAL A 128 -1.69 0.77 -1.19
C VAL A 128 -3.12 0.27 -1.16
N GLU A 129 -3.37 -0.82 -1.87
CA GLU A 129 -4.67 -1.48 -1.93
C GLU A 129 -4.83 -2.42 -0.73
N LEU A 130 -5.95 -2.31 -0.01
CA LEU A 130 -6.34 -3.19 1.08
C LEU A 130 -7.60 -3.97 0.70
N GLN A 131 -7.50 -5.29 0.72
CA GLN A 131 -8.61 -6.21 0.50
C GLN A 131 -9.14 -6.68 1.87
N LEU A 132 -10.08 -5.93 2.44
CA LEU A 132 -10.66 -6.21 3.75
C LEU A 132 -11.60 -7.43 3.70
N HIS A 133 -12.39 -7.53 2.64
CA HIS A 133 -13.27 -8.66 2.36
C HIS A 133 -13.24 -8.99 0.87
N ALA A 134 -13.76 -10.15 0.47
CA ALA A 134 -13.78 -10.56 -0.93
C ALA A 134 -14.50 -9.56 -1.85
N GLU A 135 -15.39 -8.71 -1.32
CA GLU A 135 -16.16 -7.70 -2.07
C GLU A 135 -15.83 -6.26 -1.67
N VAL A 136 -14.90 -6.07 -0.73
CA VAL A 136 -14.58 -4.76 -0.17
C VAL A 136 -13.08 -4.54 -0.29
N GLU A 137 -12.72 -3.73 -1.27
CA GLU A 137 -11.36 -3.31 -1.59
C GLU A 137 -11.31 -1.78 -1.46
N ILE A 138 -10.30 -1.28 -0.76
CA ILE A 138 -10.07 0.16 -0.56
C ILE A 138 -8.63 0.51 -0.91
N ASN A 139 -8.39 1.79 -1.18
CA ASN A 139 -7.05 2.31 -1.36
C ASN A 139 -6.73 3.29 -0.24
N ILE A 140 -5.60 3.09 0.41
CA ILE A 140 -5.05 4.04 1.39
C ILE A 140 -3.84 4.76 0.80
N GLU A 141 -3.60 5.99 1.24
CA GLU A 141 -2.40 6.71 0.89
C GLU A 141 -1.34 6.53 1.98
N LEU A 142 -0.19 6.00 1.61
CA LEU A 142 0.95 5.79 2.48
C LEU A 142 2.02 6.83 2.17
N ASN A 143 2.22 7.76 3.09
CA ASN A 143 3.24 8.79 2.99
C ASN A 143 4.53 8.30 3.67
N VAL A 144 5.57 8.04 2.89
CA VAL A 144 6.84 7.54 3.38
C VAL A 144 7.87 8.67 3.43
N ALA A 145 8.33 9.03 4.62
CA ALA A 145 9.24 10.17 4.84
C ALA A 145 10.39 9.84 5.80
N ARG A 146 11.43 10.69 5.86
CA ARG A 146 12.55 10.50 6.80
C ARG A 146 12.24 11.04 8.20
N SER A 147 11.34 12.02 8.29
CA SER A 147 10.84 12.60 9.54
C SER A 147 9.35 12.96 9.44
N ALA A 148 8.70 13.19 10.58
CA ALA A 148 7.30 13.62 10.62
C ALA A 148 7.09 15.01 9.99
N GLU A 149 8.04 15.92 10.16
CA GLU A 149 8.01 17.26 9.55
C GLU A 149 8.11 17.19 8.02
N GLU A 150 8.94 16.29 7.48
CA GLU A 150 9.02 16.05 6.03
C GLU A 150 7.72 15.45 5.48
N ALA A 151 7.06 14.58 6.24
CA ALA A 151 5.79 14.01 5.82
C ALA A 151 4.71 15.09 5.64
N GLU A 152 4.67 16.08 6.54
CA GLU A 152 3.75 17.22 6.42
C GLU A 152 4.06 18.11 5.20
N ARG A 153 5.34 18.29 4.86
CA ARG A 153 5.76 19.03 3.65
C ARG A 153 5.38 18.29 2.37
N GLN A 154 5.56 16.96 2.34
CA GLN A 154 5.14 16.11 1.22
C GLN A 154 3.61 16.13 1.05
N ALA A 155 2.86 16.13 2.15
CA ALA A 155 1.39 16.24 2.11
C ALA A 155 0.92 17.61 1.56
N LYS A 156 1.74 18.66 1.68
CA LYS A 156 1.48 19.99 1.10
C LYS A 156 1.91 20.12 -0.36
N GLY A 157 2.51 19.07 -0.95
CA GLY A 157 2.87 19.01 -2.37
C GLY A 157 4.30 19.42 -2.71
N GLU A 158 5.20 19.51 -1.72
CA GLU A 158 6.61 19.79 -1.97
C GLU A 158 7.35 18.52 -2.43
N GLU A 159 7.92 18.52 -3.63
CA GLU A 159 8.81 17.45 -4.11
C GLU A 159 10.21 17.60 -3.49
N LEU A 160 10.52 16.76 -2.51
CA LEU A 160 11.81 16.75 -1.80
C LEU A 160 12.91 15.95 -2.52
N THR A 161 12.67 15.50 -3.75
CA THR A 161 13.61 14.71 -4.56
C THR A 161 14.31 15.51 -5.66
N SER A 162 13.95 16.78 -5.85
CA SER A 162 14.59 17.65 -6.82
C SER A 162 15.97 18.08 -6.31
N VAL A 163 16.93 18.20 -7.23
CA VAL A 163 18.30 18.67 -6.95
C VAL A 163 18.28 20.04 -6.26
N ASP A 164 17.30 20.90 -6.59
CA ASP A 164 17.09 22.21 -5.98
C ASP A 164 16.77 22.14 -4.47
N ALA A 165 15.98 21.14 -4.04
CA ALA A 165 15.64 20.96 -2.63
C ALA A 165 16.80 20.37 -1.81
N ILE A 166 17.72 19.63 -2.46
CA ILE A 166 18.86 18.97 -1.83
C ILE A 166 20.07 19.91 -1.71
N TYR A 167 20.31 20.73 -2.75
CA TYR A 167 21.52 21.57 -2.82
C TYR A 167 21.28 23.03 -2.47
N GLY A 168 20.04 23.48 -2.26
CA GLY A 168 19.74 24.85 -1.85
C GLY A 168 20.50 25.83 -2.72
N VAL A 169 20.32 25.76 -4.04
CA VAL A 169 20.78 26.83 -4.91
C VAL A 169 19.86 28.00 -4.63
N ASP A 170 20.23 28.80 -3.64
CA ASP A 170 19.70 30.14 -3.45
C ASP A 170 20.10 30.90 -4.73
N GLU A 171 19.21 30.92 -5.73
CA GLU A 171 19.46 31.67 -6.98
C GLU A 171 19.81 33.14 -6.67
N ASP A 172 19.37 33.66 -5.51
CA ASP A 172 19.69 34.99 -5.00
C ASP A 172 21.15 35.17 -4.53
N ALA A 173 21.87 34.08 -4.20
CA ALA A 173 23.27 34.11 -3.77
C ALA A 173 24.29 33.99 -4.92
N LEU A 174 23.84 33.64 -6.12
CA LEU A 174 24.66 33.60 -7.33
C LEU A 174 24.32 34.80 -8.22
N ARG A 175 24.51 36.01 -7.70
CA ARG A 175 24.41 37.21 -8.54
C ARG A 175 25.60 37.20 -9.51
N PRO A 176 25.36 37.36 -10.83
CA PRO A 176 26.45 37.49 -11.80
C PRO A 176 27.44 38.63 -11.47
N GLU A 177 26.98 39.61 -10.69
CA GLU A 177 27.74 40.78 -10.25
C GLU A 177 28.91 40.42 -9.30
N ASP A 178 28.83 39.31 -8.55
CA ASP A 178 29.89 38.88 -7.62
C ASP A 178 31.04 38.14 -8.33
N PHE A 179 30.86 37.73 -9.59
CA PHE A 179 31.84 36.97 -10.37
C PHE A 179 32.56 37.80 -11.44
N PHE A 180 32.06 38.99 -11.75
CA PHE A 180 32.61 39.86 -12.79
C PHE A 180 33.14 41.12 -12.11
N ASP A 181 34.41 41.12 -11.72
CA ASP A 181 35.14 42.32 -11.32
C ASP A 181 35.78 42.94 -12.57
N PRO A 182 35.19 43.98 -13.18
CA PRO A 182 35.74 44.61 -14.38
C PRO A 182 37.04 45.39 -14.13
N GLU A 183 37.48 45.56 -12.87
CA GLU A 183 38.73 46.25 -12.53
C GLU A 183 39.94 45.30 -12.37
N ALA A 184 39.75 43.98 -12.46
CA ALA A 184 40.83 43.02 -12.25
C ALA A 184 41.82 42.86 -13.45
N ASP A 185 41.50 43.41 -14.64
CA ASP A 185 42.33 43.30 -15.86
C ASP A 185 43.10 44.59 -16.21
N GLY A 186 43.41 45.41 -15.19
CA GLY A 186 44.30 46.58 -15.32
C GLY A 186 45.71 46.32 -14.80
N LEU A 187 46.43 45.35 -15.36
CA LEU A 187 47.89 45.24 -15.14
C LEU A 187 48.59 46.20 -16.08
N ASP A 188 49.10 47.28 -15.48
CA ASP A 188 49.88 48.37 -16.06
C ASP A 188 50.85 47.92 -17.18
N GLU A 189 50.57 48.38 -18.40
CA GLU A 189 51.62 48.66 -19.39
C GLU A 189 52.32 49.97 -18.98
N ASP A 190 53.65 49.98 -19.12
CA ASP A 190 54.59 51.11 -19.03
C ASP A 190 55.20 51.48 -17.65
N GLU A 191 56.44 51.06 -17.41
CA GLU A 191 57.53 52.02 -17.16
C GLU A 191 58.93 51.43 -17.46
N ALA A 192 59.58 52.04 -18.47
CA ALA A 192 61.02 52.28 -18.72
C ALA A 192 62.10 51.22 -18.41
#